data_AF-A0A535P0Y1-F1
#
_entry.id   AF-A0A535P0Y1-F1
#
_cell.length_a   1.000
_cell.length_b   1.000
_cell.length_c   1.000
_cell.angle_alpha   90.00
_cell.angle_beta   90.00
_cell.angle_gamma   90.00
#
_symmetry.space_group_name_H-M   'P 1'
#
loop_
_entity.id
_entity.type
_entity.pdbx_description
1 polymer ?
#
loop_
_entity_poly.entity_id
_entity_poly.type
_entity_poly.pdbx_seq_one_letter_code
_entity_poly.pdbx_strand_id
1 'polypeptide(L)'
;MSGMVHALERTARHLAAHGVCVLIQPHRTRRPFIAVVARGRRVPIGGLVNPVFQPLIDAANDAIASVVDRGLFKLLNRSNHQFSVRLANPSQLHRYLHNGQRPPRFPPGARKRLMAAWRSRPPGAEIEVTEYMTLIGLRRVGA
;
A
#
# COMPACT_ATOMS: atom_id res chain seq x y z
N MET A 1 -5.07 -14.95 14.93
CA MET A 1 -5.47 -14.49 13.57
C MET A 1 -7.01 -14.38 13.43
N SER A 2 -7.73 -13.82 14.40
CA SER A 2 -9.23 -13.79 14.39
C SER A 2 -9.82 -12.48 13.85
N GLY A 3 -9.09 -11.36 13.92
CA GLY A 3 -9.65 -10.03 13.63
C GLY A 3 -10.08 -9.80 12.18
N MET A 4 -9.28 -10.22 11.19
CA MET A 4 -9.61 -9.98 9.77
C MET A 4 -10.74 -10.88 9.27
N VAL A 5 -10.76 -12.17 9.67
CA VAL A 5 -11.87 -13.07 9.32
C VAL A 5 -13.19 -12.50 9.85
N HIS A 6 -13.22 -12.10 11.12
CA HIS A 6 -14.41 -11.47 11.72
C HIS A 6 -14.82 -10.17 11.04
N ALA A 7 -13.84 -9.36 10.60
CA ALA A 7 -14.11 -8.15 9.83
C ALA A 7 -14.78 -8.49 8.48
N LEU A 8 -14.25 -9.49 7.76
CA LEU A 8 -14.84 -9.95 6.49
C LEU A 8 -16.23 -10.55 6.69
N GLU A 9 -16.48 -11.29 7.76
CA GLU A 9 -17.82 -11.79 8.11
C GLU A 9 -18.81 -10.66 8.41
N ARG A 10 -18.38 -9.63 9.14
CA ARG A 10 -19.19 -8.43 9.36
C ARG A 10 -19.47 -7.72 8.04
N THR A 11 -18.45 -7.53 7.21
CA THR A 11 -18.61 -6.94 5.87
C THR A 11 -19.58 -7.74 5.02
N ALA A 12 -19.49 -9.07 5.05
CA ALA A 12 -20.43 -9.95 4.36
C ALA A 12 -21.85 -9.64 4.80
N ARG A 13 -22.13 -9.58 6.11
CA ARG A 13 -23.48 -9.29 6.64
C ARG A 13 -24.06 -7.94 6.19
N HIS A 14 -23.22 -6.92 6.06
CA HIS A 14 -23.66 -5.56 5.70
C HIS A 14 -23.72 -5.27 4.20
N LEU A 15 -23.02 -6.03 3.36
CA LEU A 15 -23.08 -5.85 1.91
C LEU A 15 -24.41 -6.33 1.35
N ALA A 16 -25.00 -5.63 0.39
CA ALA A 16 -26.13 -6.16 -0.36
C ALA A 16 -25.76 -7.49 -1.06
N ALA A 17 -26.76 -8.30 -1.42
CA ALA A 17 -26.52 -9.48 -2.26
C ALA A 17 -25.73 -9.09 -3.52
N HIS A 18 -24.68 -9.86 -3.83
CA HIS A 18 -23.73 -9.56 -4.92
C HIS A 18 -22.91 -8.27 -4.78
N GLY A 19 -22.97 -7.60 -3.62
CA GLY A 19 -22.11 -6.46 -3.30
C GLY A 19 -20.64 -6.81 -3.33
N VAL A 20 -19.78 -5.80 -3.57
CA VAL A 20 -18.34 -6.00 -3.74
C VAL A 20 -17.59 -5.45 -2.53
N CYS A 21 -16.69 -6.26 -1.98
CA CYS A 21 -15.65 -5.85 -1.05
C CYS A 21 -14.33 -5.73 -1.81
N VAL A 22 -13.67 -4.59 -1.69
CA VAL A 22 -12.32 -4.38 -2.24
C VAL A 22 -11.33 -4.31 -1.08
N LEU A 23 -10.35 -5.21 -1.10
CA LEU A 23 -9.25 -5.23 -0.15
C LEU A 23 -8.01 -4.65 -0.83
N ILE A 24 -7.29 -3.80 -0.10
CA ILE A 24 -6.03 -3.19 -0.55
C ILE A 24 -4.93 -3.67 0.37
N GLN A 25 -3.89 -4.28 -0.20
CA GLN A 25 -2.76 -4.83 0.55
C GLN A 25 -1.43 -4.32 -0.01
N PRO A 26 -0.39 -4.11 0.82
CA PRO A 26 0.97 -3.90 0.33
C PRO A 26 1.42 -5.03 -0.58
N HIS A 27 2.12 -4.70 -1.67
CA HIS A 27 2.72 -5.72 -2.52
C HIS A 27 3.79 -6.51 -1.75
N ARG A 28 3.82 -7.83 -1.96
CA ARG A 28 4.70 -8.78 -1.25
C ARG A 28 6.20 -8.42 -1.33
N THR A 29 6.71 -8.23 -2.55
CA THR A 29 8.15 -8.04 -2.80
C THR A 29 8.54 -6.61 -3.18
N ARG A 30 7.67 -5.86 -3.85
CA ARG A 30 7.92 -4.47 -4.23
C ARG A 30 7.86 -3.56 -3.00
N ARG A 31 8.72 -2.55 -2.99
CA ARG A 31 8.83 -1.59 -1.88
C ARG A 31 8.49 -0.19 -2.38
N PRO A 32 7.98 0.70 -1.50
CA PRO A 32 7.81 2.10 -1.85
C PRO A 32 9.13 2.69 -2.34
N PHE A 33 9.08 3.54 -3.35
CA PHE A 33 10.25 4.19 -3.93
C PHE A 33 10.08 5.70 -3.85
N ILE A 34 11.16 6.40 -3.50
CA ILE A 34 11.17 7.85 -3.39
C ILE A 34 11.95 8.46 -4.55
N ALA A 35 11.39 9.51 -5.14
CA ALA A 35 12.08 10.39 -6.07
C ALA A 35 11.79 11.86 -5.76
N VAL A 36 12.70 12.75 -6.14
CA VAL A 36 12.40 14.18 -6.26
C VAL A 36 12.09 14.46 -7.73
N VAL A 37 10.94 15.06 -8.02
CA VAL A 37 10.45 15.31 -9.38
C VAL A 37 10.30 16.80 -9.63
N ALA A 38 10.71 17.26 -10.81
CA ALA A 38 10.51 18.64 -11.24
C ALA A 38 10.62 18.76 -12.77
N ARG A 39 9.64 19.41 -13.42
CA ARG A 39 9.68 19.84 -14.84
C ARG A 39 10.42 18.84 -15.77
N GLY A 40 9.90 17.63 -15.90
CA GLY A 40 10.45 16.59 -16.80
C GLY A 40 11.68 15.85 -16.27
N ARG A 41 12.24 16.24 -15.12
CA ARG A 41 13.35 15.56 -14.45
C ARG A 41 12.86 14.77 -13.24
N ARG A 42 13.38 13.55 -13.11
CA ARG A 42 13.16 12.66 -11.96
C ARG A 42 14.49 12.25 -11.36
N VAL A 43 14.72 12.60 -10.10
CA VAL A 43 15.93 12.25 -9.35
C VAL A 43 15.60 11.08 -8.41
N PRO A 44 16.05 9.86 -8.71
CA PRO A 44 15.79 8.69 -7.86
C PRO A 44 16.53 8.81 -6.52
N ILE A 45 15.79 8.65 -5.41
CA ILE A 45 16.33 8.69 -4.05
C ILE A 45 16.47 7.29 -3.44
N GLY A 46 15.68 6.32 -3.90
CA GLY A 46 15.84 4.91 -3.55
C GLY A 46 14.56 4.24 -3.04
N GLY A 47 14.59 2.92 -3.02
CA GLY A 47 13.54 2.11 -2.40
C GLY A 47 13.62 2.18 -0.88
N LEU A 48 12.47 2.36 -0.24
CA LEU A 48 12.37 2.25 1.21
C LEU A 48 12.47 0.79 1.65
N VAL A 49 12.96 0.59 2.85
CA VAL A 49 12.98 -0.70 3.52
C VAL A 49 11.70 -0.82 4.33
N ASN A 50 10.82 -1.71 3.91
CA ASN A 50 9.62 -2.01 4.68
C ASN A 50 9.97 -2.94 5.86
N PRO A 51 9.29 -2.78 7.01
CA PRO A 51 9.24 -3.85 8.00
C PRO A 51 8.68 -5.13 7.36
N VAL A 52 9.05 -6.29 7.89
CA VAL A 52 8.63 -7.59 7.33
C VAL A 52 7.10 -7.70 7.43
N PHE A 53 6.42 -7.42 6.31
CA PHE A 53 4.96 -7.55 6.18
C PHE A 53 4.54 -8.97 5.77
N GLN A 54 5.50 -9.84 5.45
CA GLN A 54 5.22 -11.18 4.93
C GLN A 54 4.23 -11.97 5.82
N PRO A 55 4.41 -12.07 7.16
CA PRO A 55 3.44 -12.74 8.02
C PRO A 55 2.05 -12.10 8.02
N LEU A 56 1.97 -10.78 7.87
CA LEU A 56 0.69 -10.06 7.84
C LEU A 56 -0.04 -10.27 6.50
N ILE A 57 0.71 -10.31 5.39
CA ILE A 57 0.18 -10.62 4.07
C ILE A 57 -0.32 -12.07 4.03
N ASP A 58 0.44 -13.00 4.60
CA ASP A 58 0.06 -14.42 4.65
C ASP A 58 -1.20 -14.62 5.49
N ALA A 59 -1.25 -14.06 6.70
CA ALA A 59 -2.45 -14.11 7.54
C ALA A 59 -3.68 -13.47 6.88
N ALA A 60 -3.48 -12.41 6.07
CA ALA A 60 -4.56 -11.80 5.33
C ALA A 60 -5.04 -12.66 4.15
N ASN A 61 -4.14 -13.37 3.46
CA ASN A 61 -4.49 -14.33 2.42
C ASN A 61 -5.26 -15.51 3.02
N ASP A 62 -4.84 -16.03 4.18
CA ASP A 62 -5.53 -17.12 4.87
C ASP A 62 -6.94 -16.71 5.30
N ALA A 63 -7.11 -15.46 5.78
CA ALA A 63 -8.42 -14.94 6.13
C ALA A 63 -9.36 -14.83 4.91
N ILE A 64 -8.82 -14.42 3.76
CA ILE A 64 -9.56 -14.36 2.49
C ILE A 64 -9.95 -15.77 2.05
N ALA A 65 -9.01 -16.72 2.06
CA ALA A 65 -9.27 -18.10 1.70
C ALA A 65 -10.39 -18.69 2.57
N SER A 66 -10.31 -18.51 3.89
CA SER A 66 -11.32 -19.00 4.84
C SER A 66 -12.75 -18.53 4.53
N VAL A 67 -12.95 -17.26 4.20
CA VAL A 67 -14.31 -16.75 3.89
C VAL A 67 -14.80 -17.13 2.49
N VAL A 68 -13.87 -17.42 1.57
CA VAL A 68 -14.20 -17.96 0.24
C VAL A 68 -14.59 -19.43 0.35
N ASP A 69 -13.81 -20.24 1.08
CA ASP A 69 -14.07 -21.67 1.29
C ASP A 69 -15.41 -21.89 2.01
N ARG A 70 -15.78 -20.98 2.92
CA ARG A 70 -17.08 -20.98 3.61
C ARG A 70 -18.24 -20.44 2.77
N GLY A 71 -18.00 -20.05 1.52
CA GLY A 71 -19.03 -19.58 0.61
C GLY A 71 -19.62 -18.20 0.96
N LEU A 72 -18.96 -17.40 1.80
CA LEU A 72 -19.42 -16.04 2.11
C LEU A 72 -19.12 -15.07 0.96
N PHE A 73 -18.01 -15.31 0.26
CA PHE A 73 -17.57 -14.53 -0.88
C PHE A 73 -17.10 -15.43 -2.03
N LYS A 74 -17.16 -14.88 -3.25
CA LYS A 74 -16.42 -15.38 -4.42
C LYS A 74 -15.28 -14.41 -4.73
N LEU A 75 -14.09 -14.95 -4.98
CA LEU A 75 -12.99 -14.16 -5.50
C LEU A 75 -13.30 -13.72 -6.94
N LEU A 76 -13.30 -12.42 -7.19
CA LEU A 76 -13.48 -11.87 -8.55
C LEU A 76 -12.14 -11.72 -9.26
N ASN A 77 -11.19 -11.06 -8.61
CA ASN A 77 -9.90 -10.74 -9.18
C ASN A 77 -8.86 -10.47 -8.09
N ARG A 78 -7.59 -10.62 -8.52
CA ARG A 78 -6.43 -10.17 -7.77
C ARG A 78 -5.46 -9.54 -8.77
N SER A 79 -5.16 -8.26 -8.59
CA SER A 79 -4.31 -7.50 -9.51
C SER A 79 -3.32 -6.63 -8.76
N ASN A 80 -2.13 -6.48 -9.33
CA ASN A 80 -1.09 -5.62 -8.78
C ASN A 80 -1.13 -4.27 -9.50
N HIS A 81 -1.09 -3.20 -8.73
CA HIS A 81 -1.14 -1.84 -9.24
C HIS A 81 -0.02 -1.00 -8.65
N GLN A 82 0.51 -0.11 -9.48
CA GLN A 82 1.43 0.93 -9.07
C GLN A 82 0.64 2.21 -8.82
N PHE A 83 0.88 2.84 -7.67
CA PHE A 83 0.32 4.12 -7.28
C PHE A 83 1.45 5.12 -7.11
N SER A 84 1.19 6.40 -7.34
CA SER A 84 2.16 7.46 -7.09
C SER A 84 1.49 8.66 -6.47
N VAL A 85 2.06 9.13 -5.38
CA VAL A 85 1.62 10.32 -4.65
C VAL A 85 2.70 11.37 -4.73
N ARG A 86 2.31 12.62 -4.98
CA ARG A 86 3.22 13.77 -4.99
C ARG A 86 3.03 14.59 -3.74
N LEU A 87 4.14 14.90 -3.09
CA LEU A 87 4.20 15.59 -1.80
C LEU A 87 5.04 16.85 -1.96
N ALA A 88 4.51 17.97 -1.48
CA ALA A 88 5.11 19.28 -1.68
C ALA A 88 6.41 19.50 -0.88
N ASN A 89 6.68 18.69 0.15
CA ASN A 89 7.87 18.84 0.99
C ASN A 89 8.19 17.61 1.86
N PRO A 90 9.42 17.55 2.45
CA PRO A 90 9.83 16.47 3.33
C PRO A 90 8.95 16.29 4.58
N SER A 91 8.30 17.34 5.08
CA SER A 91 7.38 17.23 6.22
C SER A 91 6.09 16.49 5.85
N GLN A 92 5.57 16.71 4.64
CA GLN A 92 4.49 15.90 4.08
C GLN A 92 4.93 14.45 3.85
N LEU A 93 6.15 14.22 3.35
CA LEU A 93 6.71 12.87 3.25
C LEU A 93 6.78 12.17 4.61
N HIS A 94 7.28 12.86 5.64
CA HIS A 94 7.35 12.29 6.97
C HIS A 94 5.96 11.89 7.48
N ARG A 95 4.96 12.78 7.38
CA ARG A 95 3.58 12.43 7.76
C ARG A 95 3.04 11.25 6.96
N TYR A 96 3.22 11.27 5.64
CA TYR A 96 2.76 10.20 4.75
C TYR A 96 3.28 8.82 5.18
N LEU A 97 4.59 8.70 5.41
CA LEU A 97 5.21 7.43 5.79
C LEU A 97 4.82 6.97 7.21
N HIS A 98 4.44 7.90 8.10
CA HIS A 98 4.13 7.61 9.50
C HIS A 98 2.62 7.45 9.80
N ASN A 99 1.76 7.54 8.79
CA ASN A 99 0.32 7.30 8.97
C ASN A 99 -0.05 5.82 9.23
N GLY A 100 0.87 4.88 8.97
CA GLY A 100 0.66 3.45 9.18
C GLY A 100 1.30 2.91 10.47
N GLN A 101 0.83 1.75 10.95
CA GLN A 101 1.34 1.09 12.17
C GLN A 101 2.85 0.77 12.13
N ARG A 102 3.42 0.57 10.94
CA ARG A 102 4.83 0.24 10.78
C ARG A 102 5.44 1.06 9.63
N PRO A 103 5.98 2.26 9.92
CA PRO A 103 6.50 3.14 8.88
C PRO A 103 7.68 2.50 8.15
N PRO A 104 7.75 2.63 6.82
CA PRO A 104 8.92 2.20 6.06
C PRO A 104 10.12 3.08 6.42
N ARG A 105 11.33 2.51 6.32
CA ARG A 105 12.58 3.18 6.68
C ARG A 105 13.40 3.52 5.45
N PHE A 106 14.19 4.59 5.52
CA PHE A 106 15.20 4.85 4.50
C PHE A 106 16.34 3.84 4.64
N PRO A 107 16.85 3.27 3.53
CA PRO A 107 18.11 2.55 3.59
C PRO A 107 19.26 3.52 3.95
N PRO A 108 20.41 2.98 4.40
CA PRO A 108 21.57 3.80 4.72
C PRO A 108 21.90 4.81 3.62
N GLY A 109 22.14 6.07 4.01
CA GLY A 109 22.47 7.15 3.08
C GLY A 109 21.31 7.74 2.25
N ALA A 110 20.20 7.02 2.06
CA ALA A 110 19.10 7.52 1.21
C ALA A 110 18.41 8.77 1.79
N ARG A 111 18.26 8.86 3.12
CA ARG A 111 17.73 10.07 3.76
C ARG A 111 18.66 11.28 3.55
N LYS A 112 19.99 11.08 3.62
CA LYS A 112 20.97 12.14 3.34
C LYS A 112 20.88 12.59 1.88
N ARG A 113 20.79 11.63 0.95
CA ARG A 113 20.58 11.89 -0.48
C ARG A 113 19.29 12.66 -0.76
N LEU A 114 18.19 12.28 -0.11
CA LEU A 114 16.91 13.01 -0.20
C LEU A 114 17.08 14.48 0.16
N MET A 115 17.67 14.75 1.33
CA MET A 115 17.82 16.11 1.83
C MET A 115 18.78 16.93 0.97
N ALA A 116 19.85 16.31 0.45
CA ALA A 116 20.74 16.97 -0.50
C ALA A 116 20.01 17.35 -1.79
N ALA A 117 19.30 16.41 -2.42
CA ALA A 117 18.51 16.66 -3.64
C ALA A 117 17.40 17.69 -3.41
N TRP A 118 16.77 17.68 -2.24
CA TRP A 118 15.73 18.63 -1.88
C TRP A 118 16.26 20.06 -1.68
N ARG A 119 17.46 20.21 -1.13
CA ARG A 119 18.10 21.53 -0.98
C ARG A 119 18.49 22.14 -2.32
N SER A 120 18.94 21.32 -3.28
CA SER A 120 19.31 21.77 -4.62
C SER A 120 18.15 21.75 -5.63
N ARG A 121 16.90 21.64 -5.15
CA ARG A 121 15.74 21.44 -6.04
C ARG A 121 15.38 22.74 -6.77
N PRO A 122 14.88 22.66 -8.02
CA PRO A 122 14.28 23.81 -8.68
C PRO A 122 12.93 24.20 -8.03
N PRO A 123 12.47 25.45 -8.20
CA PRO A 123 11.12 25.85 -7.78
C PRO A 123 10.03 24.95 -8.35
N GLY A 124 9.02 24.62 -7.54
CA GLY A 124 7.94 23.72 -7.92
C GLY A 124 8.30 22.23 -7.93
N ALA A 125 9.47 21.84 -7.43
CA ALA A 125 9.82 20.44 -7.24
C ALA A 125 8.96 19.78 -6.14
N GLU A 126 8.61 18.52 -6.36
CA GLU A 126 7.80 17.68 -5.47
C GLU A 126 8.58 16.41 -5.10
N ILE A 127 8.14 15.71 -4.07
CA ILE A 127 8.61 14.38 -3.72
C ILE A 127 7.56 13.39 -4.21
N GLU A 128 7.95 12.49 -5.09
CA GLU A 128 7.12 11.38 -5.54
C GLU A 128 7.38 10.15 -4.67
N VAL A 129 6.30 9.58 -4.14
CA VAL A 129 6.29 8.26 -3.51
C VAL A 129 5.58 7.29 -4.44
N THR A 130 6.30 6.35 -5.01
CA THR A 130 5.74 5.27 -5.82
C THR A 130 5.51 4.05 -4.95
N GLU A 131 4.28 3.56 -4.87
CA GLU A 131 3.92 2.38 -4.10
C GLU A 131 3.33 1.29 -4.99
N TYR A 132 3.42 0.05 -4.54
CA TYR A 132 2.86 -1.10 -5.22
C TYR A 132 1.90 -1.79 -4.26
N MET A 133 0.67 -1.97 -4.70
CA MET A 133 -0.40 -2.56 -3.91
C MET A 133 -1.07 -3.68 -4.69
N THR A 134 -1.59 -4.67 -3.98
CA THR A 134 -2.47 -5.68 -4.53
C THR A 134 -3.91 -5.28 -4.20
N LEU A 135 -4.74 -5.17 -5.24
CA LEU A 135 -6.19 -5.04 -5.13
C LEU A 135 -6.81 -6.42 -5.24
N ILE A 136 -7.70 -6.74 -4.31
CA ILE A 136 -8.43 -8.02 -4.28
C ILE A 136 -9.92 -7.71 -4.23
N GLY A 137 -10.63 -8.10 -5.27
CA GLY A 137 -12.09 -7.96 -5.35
C GLY A 137 -12.78 -9.24 -4.89
N LEU A 138 -13.69 -9.10 -3.94
CA LEU A 138 -14.54 -10.18 -3.44
C LEU A 138 -16.01 -9.81 -3.69
N ARG A 139 -16.80 -10.74 -4.22
CA ARG A 139 -18.25 -10.58 -4.39
C ARG A 139 -18.98 -11.35 -3.30
N ARG A 140 -19.88 -10.69 -2.57
CA ARG A 140 -20.76 -11.36 -1.60
C ARG A 140 -21.58 -12.41 -2.34
N VAL A 141 -21.64 -13.62 -1.80
CA VAL A 141 -22.56 -14.64 -2.30
C VAL A 141 -23.99 -14.23 -1.93
N GLY A 142 -24.89 -14.19 -2.92
CA GLY A 142 -26.31 -13.99 -2.67
C GLY A 142 -26.89 -15.21 -1.97
N ALA A 143 -27.78 -14.99 -1.00
CA ALA A 143 -28.67 -16.03 -0.54
C ALA A 143 -29.69 -16.35 -1.64
#